data_AF-A0A6B2CUE2-F1
#
_entry.id   AF-A0A6B2CUE2-F1
#
_cell.length_a   1.000
_cell.length_b   1.000
_cell.length_c   1.000
_cell.angle_alpha   90.00
_cell.angle_beta   90.00
_cell.angle_gamma   90.00
#
_symmetry.space_group_name_H-M   'P 1'
#
loop_
_entity.id
_entity.type
_entity.pdbx_description
1 polymer ?
#
loop_
_entity_poly.entity_id
_entity_poly.type
_entity_poly.pdbx_seq_one_letter_code
_entity_poly.pdbx_strand_id
1 'polypeptide(L)'
;MIERYIQFVGEDEVDAIVKLAERLQDLSILHVNSTAAGGGVAEILNRLVPLMRELGLRVNWRVIRGDQEFFTVTKTFHNALQSGAVEVPR
;
A
#
# COMPACT_ATOMS: atom_id res chain seq x y z
N MET A 1 -17.44 2.89 -6.99
CA MET A 1 -16.71 3.81 -6.05
C MET A 1 -15.77 4.70 -6.84
N ILE A 2 -15.06 4.18 -7.83
CA ILE A 2 -14.15 4.97 -8.64
C ILE A 2 -14.88 6.04 -9.46
N GLU A 3 -16.14 5.81 -9.87
CA GLU A 3 -16.94 6.82 -10.60
C GLU A 3 -17.20 8.07 -9.76
N ARG A 4 -17.19 7.95 -8.43
CA ARG A 4 -17.36 9.13 -7.55
C ARG A 4 -16.20 10.12 -7.67
N TYR A 5 -15.06 9.69 -8.19
CA TYR A 5 -13.90 10.55 -8.40
C TYR A 5 -13.97 11.35 -9.71
N ILE A 6 -14.89 11.03 -10.63
CA ILE A 6 -15.10 11.78 -11.88
C ILE A 6 -15.29 13.28 -11.59
N GLN A 7 -16.02 13.64 -10.54
CA GLN A 7 -16.25 15.04 -10.17
C GLN A 7 -14.97 15.83 -9.82
N PHE A 8 -13.87 15.13 -9.51
CA PHE A 8 -12.58 15.74 -9.13
C PHE A 8 -11.54 15.67 -10.24
N VAL A 9 -11.53 14.59 -11.03
CA VAL A 9 -10.47 14.31 -12.01
C VAL A 9 -10.96 14.22 -13.47
N GLY A 10 -12.28 14.25 -13.70
CA GLY A 10 -12.89 14.08 -15.02
C GLY A 10 -13.11 12.62 -15.42
N GLU A 11 -13.93 12.41 -16.46
CA GLU A 11 -14.23 11.07 -16.99
C GLU A 11 -13.02 10.43 -17.67
N ASP A 12 -12.26 11.21 -18.45
CA ASP A 12 -11.11 10.72 -19.22
C ASP A 12 -10.06 10.02 -18.35
N GLU A 13 -9.79 10.55 -17.16
CA GLU A 13 -8.81 9.97 -16.22
C GLU A 13 -9.33 8.65 -15.62
N VAL A 14 -10.61 8.61 -15.26
CA VAL A 14 -11.23 7.39 -14.71
C VAL A 14 -11.27 6.30 -15.79
N ASP A 15 -11.63 6.64 -17.01
CA ASP A 15 -11.62 5.72 -18.16
C ASP A 15 -10.22 5.17 -18.45
N ALA A 16 -9.20 6.02 -18.36
CA ALA A 16 -7.81 5.59 -18.51
C ALA A 16 -7.42 4.56 -17.43
N ILE A 17 -7.78 4.81 -16.17
CA ILE A 17 -7.52 3.88 -15.06
C ILE A 17 -8.24 2.55 -15.28
N VAL A 18 -9.50 2.57 -15.69
CA VAL A 18 -10.29 1.35 -15.96
C VAL A 18 -9.64 0.53 -17.08
N LYS A 19 -9.28 1.15 -18.20
CA LYS A 19 -8.60 0.48 -19.33
C LYS A 19 -7.25 -0.13 -18.93
N LEU A 20 -6.50 0.52 -18.04
CA LEU A 20 -5.26 -0.04 -17.51
C LEU A 20 -5.52 -1.26 -16.62
N ALA A 21 -6.56 -1.20 -15.77
CA ALA A 21 -6.93 -2.32 -14.91
C ALA A 21 -7.40 -3.55 -15.69
N GLU A 22 -8.12 -3.37 -16.81
CA GLU A 22 -8.53 -4.47 -17.71
C GLU A 22 -7.33 -5.30 -18.20
N ARG A 23 -6.20 -4.64 -18.48
CA ARG A 23 -4.97 -5.32 -18.94
C ARG A 23 -4.24 -6.10 -17.84
N LEU A 24 -4.64 -5.93 -16.58
CA LEU A 24 -3.97 -6.50 -15.41
C LEU A 24 -4.83 -7.55 -14.68
N GLN A 25 -6.02 -7.89 -15.18
CA GLN A 25 -6.96 -8.81 -14.53
C GLN A 25 -6.36 -10.19 -14.21
N ASP A 26 -5.46 -10.67 -15.07
CA ASP A 26 -4.81 -11.98 -14.90
C ASP A 26 -3.67 -11.98 -13.89
N LEU A 27 -3.32 -10.83 -13.30
CA LEU A 27 -2.24 -10.74 -12.32
C LEU A 27 -2.76 -10.86 -10.89
N SER A 28 -1.93 -11.41 -10.01
CA SER A 28 -2.14 -11.37 -8.56
C SER A 28 -1.20 -10.32 -7.96
N ILE A 29 -1.76 -9.36 -7.21
CA ILE A 29 -1.01 -8.27 -6.60
C ILE A 29 -1.02 -8.44 -5.08
N LEU A 30 0.16 -8.39 -4.46
CA LEU A 30 0.31 -8.49 -3.01
C LEU A 30 1.01 -7.23 -2.46
N HIS A 31 0.31 -6.50 -1.60
CA HIS A 31 0.91 -5.48 -0.76
C HIS A 31 1.34 -6.10 0.57
N VAL A 32 2.59 -5.84 0.97
CA VAL A 32 3.13 -6.24 2.28
C VAL A 32 3.70 -5.01 2.97
N ASN A 33 3.32 -4.78 4.22
CA ASN A 33 3.91 -3.74 5.06
C ASN A 33 3.94 -4.16 6.55
N SER A 34 4.39 -3.26 7.41
CA SER A 34 4.61 -3.51 8.84
C SER A 34 3.41 -3.20 9.75
N THR A 35 2.40 -2.47 9.27
CA THR A 35 1.23 -2.13 10.11
C THR A 35 -0.07 -1.97 9.30
N ALA A 36 -1.19 -2.45 9.85
CA ALA A 36 -2.53 -2.21 9.32
C ALA A 36 -3.11 -0.84 9.73
N ALA A 37 -2.55 -0.23 10.77
CA ALA A 37 -3.09 0.95 11.43
C ALA A 37 -1.97 1.93 11.80
N GLY A 38 -2.25 3.22 11.62
CA GLY A 38 -1.29 4.28 11.86
C GLY A 38 -0.24 4.43 10.75
N GLY A 39 0.11 5.68 10.44
CA GLY A 39 1.06 6.03 9.39
C GLY A 39 0.46 6.07 7.98
N GLY A 40 1.08 6.87 7.10
CA GLY A 40 0.54 7.17 5.77
C GLY A 40 0.41 5.95 4.84
N VAL A 41 1.29 4.95 4.96
CA VAL A 41 1.21 3.74 4.13
C VAL A 41 -0.06 2.95 4.44
N ALA A 42 -0.40 2.77 5.72
CA ALA A 42 -1.61 2.06 6.12
C ALA A 42 -2.86 2.85 5.67
N GLU A 43 -2.84 4.18 5.79
CA GLU A 43 -3.93 5.04 5.32
C GLU A 43 -4.17 4.92 3.80
N ILE A 44 -3.10 4.95 3.01
CA ILE A 44 -3.17 4.76 1.55
C ILE A 44 -3.74 3.38 1.21
N LEU A 45 -3.19 2.30 1.80
CA LEU A 45 -3.62 0.94 1.46
C LEU A 45 -5.06 0.64 1.88
N ASN A 46 -5.55 1.27 2.95
CA ASN A 46 -6.96 1.19 3.35
C ASN A 46 -7.92 1.77 2.28
N ARG A 47 -7.48 2.71 1.44
CA ARG A 47 -8.29 3.26 0.33
C ARG A 47 -7.98 2.60 -1.01
N LEU A 48 -6.70 2.36 -1.28
CA LEU A 48 -6.22 1.86 -2.57
C LEU A 48 -6.63 0.39 -2.81
N VAL A 49 -6.47 -0.49 -1.82
CA VAL A 49 -6.75 -1.92 -2.00
C VAL A 49 -8.24 -2.17 -2.35
N PRO A 50 -9.23 -1.56 -1.66
CA PRO A 50 -10.62 -1.65 -2.09
C PRO A 50 -10.88 -1.11 -3.50
N LEU A 51 -10.29 0.02 -3.89
CA LEU A 51 -10.44 0.59 -5.23
C LEU A 51 -9.88 -0.35 -6.32
N MET A 52 -8.71 -0.94 -6.09
CA MET A 52 -8.14 -1.91 -7.03
C MET A 52 -9.02 -3.16 -7.17
N ARG A 53 -9.59 -3.65 -6.07
CA ARG A 53 -10.52 -4.80 -6.09
C ARG A 53 -11.81 -4.48 -6.82
N GLU A 54 -12.33 -3.28 -6.66
CA GLU A 54 -13.52 -2.83 -7.40
C GLU A 54 -13.27 -2.83 -8.92
N LEU A 55 -12.06 -2.49 -9.35
CA LEU A 55 -11.62 -2.60 -10.74
C LEU A 55 -11.38 -4.04 -11.22
N GLY A 56 -11.80 -5.05 -10.45
CA GLY A 56 -11.66 -6.48 -10.80
C GLY A 56 -10.29 -7.10 -10.49
N LEU A 57 -9.33 -6.32 -9.99
CA LEU A 57 -7.97 -6.82 -9.75
C LEU A 57 -7.90 -7.78 -8.54
N ARG A 58 -7.11 -8.84 -8.69
CA ARG A 58 -6.85 -9.83 -7.62
C ARG A 58 -5.80 -9.30 -6.64
N VAL A 59 -6.23 -8.43 -5.72
CA VAL A 59 -5.33 -7.75 -4.77
C VAL A 59 -5.47 -8.27 -3.35
N ASN A 60 -4.33 -8.56 -2.71
CA ASN A 60 -4.23 -8.87 -1.29
C ASN A 60 -3.34 -7.87 -0.56
N TRP A 61 -3.66 -7.63 0.71
CA TRP A 61 -2.82 -6.90 1.64
C TRP A 61 -2.51 -7.80 2.83
N ARG A 62 -1.23 -7.90 3.18
CA ARG A 62 -0.73 -8.64 4.33
C ARG A 62 0.15 -7.73 5.18
N VAL A 63 0.03 -7.91 6.49
CA VAL A 63 0.80 -7.15 7.48
C VAL A 63 1.73 -8.11 8.20
N ILE A 64 3.01 -7.77 8.22
CA ILE A 64 4.03 -8.53 8.93
C ILE A 64 3.71 -8.47 10.43
N ARG A 65 3.87 -9.60 11.11
CA ARG A 65 3.76 -9.69 12.57
C ARG A 65 5.14 -9.86 13.17
N GLY A 66 5.38 -9.18 14.28
CA GLY A 66 6.59 -9.28 15.07
C GLY A 66 6.30 -8.83 16.49
N ASP A 67 7.18 -9.18 17.41
CA ASP A 67 7.18 -8.63 18.76
C ASP A 67 7.81 -7.22 18.78
N GLN A 68 7.89 -6.64 19.97
CA GLN A 68 8.44 -5.30 20.16
C GLN A 68 9.93 -5.24 19.75
N GLU A 69 10.68 -6.32 19.93
CA GLU A 69 12.09 -6.38 19.60
C GLU A 69 12.28 -6.35 18.07
N PHE A 70 11.52 -7.15 17.33
CA PHE A 70 11.50 -7.14 15.86
C PHE A 70 11.26 -5.73 15.30
N PHE A 71 10.25 -5.03 15.81
CA PHE A 71 9.93 -3.68 15.33
C PHE A 71 10.97 -2.63 15.75
N THR A 72 11.59 -2.81 16.91
CA THR A 72 12.68 -1.94 17.36
C THR A 72 13.87 -2.07 16.41
N VAL A 73 14.34 -3.30 16.17
CA VAL A 73 15.50 -3.59 15.31
C VAL A 73 15.27 -3.09 13.88
N THR A 74 14.13 -3.45 13.27
CA THR A 74 13.81 -3.07 11.88
C THR A 74 13.70 -1.54 11.72
N LYS A 75 13.12 -0.84 12.71
CA LYS A 75 13.06 0.63 12.70
C LYS A 75 14.44 1.27 12.84
N THR A 76 15.32 0.69 13.67
CA THR A 76 16.69 1.19 13.77
C THR A 76 17.44 1.07 12.46
N PHE A 77 17.34 -0.07 11.76
CA PHE A 77 17.91 -0.23 10.42
C PHE A 77 17.33 0.77 9.41
N HIS A 78 16.00 0.93 9.39
CA HIS A 78 15.33 1.89 8.51
C HIS A 78 15.84 3.32 8.72
N ASN A 79 15.93 3.75 9.98
CA ASN A 79 16.46 5.07 10.32
C ASN A 79 17.95 5.19 9.96
N ALA A 80 18.75 4.15 10.19
CA ALA A 80 20.18 4.21 9.87
C ALA A 80 20.45 4.41 8.37
N LEU A 81 19.61 3.80 7.53
CA LEU A 81 19.68 3.95 6.08
C LEU A 81 19.21 5.33 5.58
N GLN A 82 18.34 6.02 6.31
CA GLN A 82 17.79 7.33 5.92
C GLN A 82 18.54 8.52 6.52
N SER A 83 19.06 8.40 7.74
CA SER A 83 19.56 9.52 8.54
C SER A 83 21.02 9.37 9.02
N GLY A 84 21.72 8.30 8.63
CA GLY A 84 23.10 8.03 9.04
C GLY A 84 23.22 7.04 10.21
N ALA A 85 24.45 6.70 10.62
CA ALA A 85 24.71 5.58 11.54
C ALA A 85 23.95 5.68 12.89
N VAL A 86 23.28 4.60 13.28
CA VAL A 86 22.57 4.45 14.57
C VAL A 86 22.94 3.09 15.16
N GLU A 87 23.14 3.00 16.49
CA GLU A 87 23.37 1.72 17.16
C GLU A 87 22.12 0.84 17.11
N VAL A 88 22.28 -0.37 16.59
CA VAL A 88 21.23 -1.40 16.58
C VAL A 88 21.22 -2.12 17.93
N PRO A 89 20.07 -2.17 18.63
CA PRO A 89 19.97 -2.92 19.88
C PRO A 89 20.35 -4.39 19.68
N ARG A 90 21.05 -4.95 20.67
CA ARG A 90 21.50 -6.35 20.70
C ARG A 90 20.61 -7.19 21.59
#